data_AF-A0A7Y1TE59-F1
#
_entry.id   AF-A0A7Y1TE59-F1
#
_cell.length_a   1.000
_cell.length_b   1.000
_cell.length_c   1.000
_cell.angle_alpha   90.00
_cell.angle_beta   90.00
_cell.angle_gamma   90.00
#
_symmetry.space_group_name_H-M   'P 1'
#
loop_
_entity.id
_entity.type
_entity.pdbx_description
1 polymer ?
#
loop_
_entity_poly.entity_id
_entity_poly.type
_entity_poly.pdbx_seq_one_letter_code
_entity_poly.pdbx_strand_id
1 'polypeptide(L)'
;MRRNVGPMHFVLVSMALLAAGSGATADERVTDYASNAGSTPSETLSIYFEVLKRHDKNPALAIYTPAAREMLESWPMTSPQMENLVHTYSRCNAERAQIDRSRRYAVIRYPIDERQCSPWFFESFDGAWTLDLTMMQRAIRFGSNNAWRFDVGVRHPYQYAFSDWAFDSRGFPQAK
;
A
#
# COMPACT_ATOMS: atom_id res chain seq x y z
N MET A 1 -46.02 14.91 44.63
CA MET A 1 -46.32 13.74 45.47
C MET A 1 -45.01 13.24 46.08
N ARG A 2 -44.95 13.11 47.41
CA ARG A 2 -43.80 12.60 48.18
C ARG A 2 -43.79 11.07 48.23
N ARG A 3 -42.58 10.49 48.28
CA ARG A 3 -42.06 9.32 49.06
C ARG A 3 -40.67 9.04 48.45
N ASN A 4 -39.50 9.25 49.04
CA ASN A 4 -38.93 9.03 50.38
C ASN A 4 -38.99 7.57 50.85
N VAL A 5 -37.86 6.83 50.71
CA VAL A 5 -37.23 5.95 51.73
C VAL A 5 -35.72 5.84 51.40
N GLY A 6 -34.88 5.87 52.44
CA GLY A 6 -33.43 6.05 52.41
C GLY A 6 -32.56 4.77 52.31
N PRO A 7 -31.36 4.75 52.94
CA PRO A 7 -30.12 4.20 52.35
C PRO A 7 -29.61 2.91 53.02
N MET A 8 -28.50 2.35 52.48
CA MET A 8 -27.36 1.68 53.15
C MET A 8 -26.90 0.31 52.63
N HIS A 9 -25.58 0.27 52.41
CA HIS A 9 -24.61 -0.83 52.59
C HIS A 9 -24.48 -1.98 51.57
N PHE A 10 -23.37 -1.90 50.82
CA PHE A 10 -22.32 -2.91 50.62
C PHE A 10 -22.69 -4.39 50.65
N VAL A 11 -22.51 -5.05 49.49
CA VAL A 11 -21.78 -6.34 49.43
C VAL A 11 -20.80 -6.29 48.25
N LEU A 12 -19.62 -6.81 48.52
CA LEU A 12 -18.38 -6.82 47.76
C LEU A 12 -18.32 -8.06 46.84
N VAL A 13 -17.52 -7.94 45.78
CA VAL A 13 -16.90 -9.01 44.97
C VAL A 13 -17.80 -9.82 44.02
N SER A 14 -17.63 -9.59 42.72
CA SER A 14 -16.95 -10.57 41.86
C SER A 14 -16.64 -9.98 40.50
N MET A 15 -15.34 -9.92 40.22
CA MET A 15 -14.77 -9.70 38.92
C MET A 15 -14.93 -11.01 38.13
N ALA A 16 -15.68 -10.98 37.04
CA ALA A 16 -15.65 -12.03 36.03
C ALA A 16 -15.66 -11.36 34.65
N LEU A 17 -14.55 -11.60 33.96
CA LEU A 17 -14.25 -11.22 32.59
C LEU A 17 -15.37 -11.70 31.66
N LEU A 18 -16.00 -10.79 30.93
CA LEU A 18 -16.78 -11.13 29.74
C LEU A 18 -16.16 -10.42 28.55
N ALA A 19 -15.56 -11.22 27.69
CA ALA A 19 -15.11 -10.83 26.37
C ALA A 19 -16.31 -10.28 25.58
N ALA A 20 -16.33 -8.98 25.34
CA ALA A 20 -17.14 -8.41 24.28
C ALA A 20 -16.39 -8.68 22.97
N GLY A 21 -16.82 -9.73 22.28
CA GLY A 21 -16.57 -9.86 20.84
C GLY A 21 -17.31 -8.73 20.14
N SER A 22 -16.61 -7.63 19.84
CA SER A 22 -17.12 -6.63 18.92
C SER A 22 -16.95 -7.14 17.50
N GLY A 23 -18.05 -7.64 16.94
CA GLY A 23 -18.20 -7.79 15.50
C GLY A 23 -18.14 -6.43 14.85
N ALA A 24 -16.95 -6.01 14.43
CA ALA A 24 -16.80 -4.95 13.46
C ALA A 24 -17.35 -5.47 12.13
N THR A 25 -18.49 -4.93 11.70
CA THR A 25 -19.02 -5.14 10.35
C THR A 25 -17.96 -4.66 9.35
N ALA A 26 -17.80 -5.40 8.25
CA ALA A 26 -16.77 -5.12 7.25
C ALA A 26 -16.88 -3.73 6.60
N ASP A 27 -18.00 -3.04 6.81
CA ASP A 27 -18.33 -1.73 6.25
C ASP A 27 -17.69 -0.55 7.02
N GLU A 28 -17.36 -0.73 8.32
CA GLU A 28 -16.79 0.34 9.15
C GLU A 28 -15.25 0.43 9.06
N ARG A 29 -14.59 -0.58 8.48
CA ARG A 29 -13.13 -0.58 8.22
C ARG A 29 -12.73 0.20 6.96
N VAL A 30 -13.70 0.75 6.23
CA VAL A 30 -13.60 0.94 4.77
C VAL A 30 -13.53 2.41 4.32
N THR A 31 -13.62 3.38 5.23
CA THR A 31 -13.66 4.81 4.88
C THR A 31 -12.67 5.67 5.67
N ASP A 32 -11.50 5.14 6.03
CA ASP A 32 -10.43 5.95 6.65
C ASP A 32 -9.05 5.78 6.00
N TYR A 33 -9.01 5.69 4.68
CA TYR A 33 -7.75 5.77 3.91
C TYR A 33 -7.22 7.22 3.83
N ALA A 34 -8.09 8.19 4.12
CA ALA A 34 -7.72 9.60 4.17
C ALA A 34 -6.79 9.89 5.36
N SER A 35 -6.94 9.18 6.48
CA SER A 35 -6.09 9.38 7.66
C SER A 35 -5.12 8.22 7.96
N ASN A 36 -5.31 7.02 7.40
CA ASN A 36 -4.42 5.88 7.68
C ASN A 36 -3.68 5.34 6.45
N ALA A 37 -2.36 5.55 6.45
CA ALA A 37 -1.44 4.73 5.66
C ALA A 37 -1.32 3.33 6.29
N GLY A 38 -0.95 2.32 5.51
CA GLY A 38 -0.76 0.97 6.01
C GLY A 38 0.44 0.87 6.97
N SER A 39 0.34 -0.01 7.96
CA SER A 39 1.41 -0.31 8.92
C SER A 39 2.53 -1.15 8.30
N THR A 40 2.27 -1.76 7.14
CA THR A 40 3.25 -2.53 6.35
C THR A 40 3.12 -2.20 4.85
N PRO A 41 4.17 -2.42 4.03
CA PRO A 41 4.08 -2.21 2.58
C PRO A 41 2.97 -3.02 1.91
N SER A 42 2.78 -4.28 2.35
CA SER A 42 1.75 -5.17 1.81
C SER A 42 0.33 -4.71 2.17
N GLU A 43 0.14 -4.15 3.37
CA GLU A 43 -1.12 -3.55 3.77
C GLU A 43 -1.42 -2.28 2.96
N THR A 44 -0.45 -1.37 2.83
CA THR A 44 -0.57 -0.17 1.98
C THR A 44 -0.92 -0.54 0.53
N LEU A 45 -0.28 -1.56 -0.02
CA LEU A 45 -0.57 -2.04 -1.38
C LEU A 45 -1.98 -2.62 -1.49
N SER A 46 -2.44 -3.35 -0.48
CA SER A 46 -3.80 -3.91 -0.44
C SER A 46 -4.84 -2.79 -0.40
N ILE A 47 -4.62 -1.76 0.43
CA ILE A 47 -5.47 -0.57 0.49
C ILE A 47 -5.51 0.12 -0.89
N TYR A 48 -4.35 0.30 -1.52
CA TYR A 48 -4.29 0.93 -2.84
C TYR A 48 -5.10 0.17 -3.89
N PHE A 49 -5.06 -1.16 -3.91
CA PHE A 49 -5.90 -1.94 -4.81
C PHE A 49 -7.40 -1.80 -4.52
N GLU A 50 -7.81 -1.61 -3.25
CA GLU A 50 -9.21 -1.29 -2.92
C GLU A 50 -9.61 0.11 -3.40
N VAL A 51 -8.73 1.10 -3.27
CA VAL A 51 -8.91 2.45 -3.84
C VAL A 51 -9.11 2.37 -5.36
N LEU A 52 -8.26 1.62 -6.06
CA LEU A 52 -8.37 1.41 -7.51
C LEU A 52 -9.69 0.74 -7.90
N LYS A 53 -10.11 -0.33 -7.20
CA LYS A 53 -11.38 -1.04 -7.47
C LYS A 53 -12.62 -0.16 -7.29
N ARG A 54 -12.54 0.84 -6.41
CA ARG A 54 -13.62 1.81 -6.15
C ARG A 54 -13.59 3.01 -7.10
N HIS A 55 -12.56 3.10 -7.94
CA HIS A 55 -12.28 4.28 -8.75
C HIS A 55 -12.17 5.57 -7.94
N ASP A 56 -11.69 5.48 -6.69
CA ASP A 56 -11.46 6.64 -5.85
C ASP A 56 -10.20 7.37 -6.35
N LYS A 57 -10.40 8.59 -6.82
CA LYS A 57 -9.37 9.46 -7.41
C LYS A 57 -8.84 10.48 -6.43
N ASN A 58 -9.18 10.38 -5.14
CA ASN A 58 -8.70 11.31 -4.13
C ASN A 58 -7.16 11.29 -4.08
N PRO A 59 -6.47 12.38 -4.46
CA PRO A 59 -5.02 12.42 -4.46
C PRO A 59 -4.46 12.61 -3.04
N ALA A 60 -5.28 13.03 -2.07
CA ALA A 60 -4.85 13.36 -0.72
C ALA A 60 -4.78 12.16 0.24
N LEU A 61 -4.98 10.92 -0.24
CA LEU A 61 -4.97 9.74 0.61
C LEU A 61 -3.63 9.55 1.33
N ALA A 62 -3.70 9.08 2.57
CA ALA A 62 -2.54 8.90 3.43
C ALA A 62 -1.54 7.87 2.85
N ILE A 63 -2.04 6.91 2.07
CA ILE A 63 -1.25 5.86 1.41
C ILE A 63 -0.27 6.36 0.34
N TYR A 64 -0.31 7.63 -0.06
CA TYR A 64 0.62 8.20 -1.04
C TYR A 64 1.71 9.05 -0.39
N THR A 65 2.92 9.01 -0.93
CA THR A 65 3.97 9.97 -0.56
C THR A 65 3.54 11.39 -0.90
N PRO A 66 4.05 12.44 -0.21
CA PRO A 66 3.71 13.83 -0.56
C PRO A 66 3.90 14.14 -2.06
N ALA A 67 5.01 13.69 -2.65
CA ALA A 67 5.29 13.87 -4.08
C ALA A 67 4.28 13.14 -4.99
N ALA A 68 3.76 11.99 -4.56
CA ALA A 68 2.72 11.27 -5.30
C ALA A 68 1.37 11.99 -5.20
N ARG A 69 1.05 12.62 -4.07
CA ARG A 69 -0.16 13.45 -3.91
C ARG A 69 -0.16 14.62 -4.88
N GLU A 70 0.92 15.39 -4.92
CA GLU A 70 1.11 16.52 -5.86
C GLU A 70 0.98 16.07 -7.33
N MET A 71 1.60 14.94 -7.66
CA MET A 71 1.52 14.36 -9.00
C MET A 71 0.09 13.98 -9.38
N LEU A 72 -0.65 13.32 -8.48
CA LEU A 72 -2.01 12.84 -8.73
C LEU A 72 -3.05 13.98 -8.76
N GLU A 73 -2.80 15.10 -8.08
CA GLU A 73 -3.61 16.31 -8.21
C GLU A 73 -3.57 16.86 -9.64
N SER A 74 -2.38 16.85 -10.25
CA SER A 74 -2.17 17.36 -11.61
C SER A 74 -2.52 16.34 -12.69
N TRP A 75 -2.27 15.07 -12.43
CA TRP A 75 -2.38 13.97 -13.41
C TRP A 75 -3.14 12.79 -12.79
N PRO A 76 -4.46 12.92 -12.56
CA PRO A 76 -5.25 11.86 -11.97
C PRO A 76 -5.34 10.65 -12.92
N MET A 77 -5.31 9.45 -12.33
CA MET A 77 -5.52 8.22 -13.08
C MET A 77 -6.99 8.10 -13.51
N THR A 78 -7.21 7.70 -14.76
CA THR A 78 -8.54 7.44 -15.30
C THR A 78 -9.09 6.10 -14.82
N SER A 79 -10.41 5.95 -14.74
CA SER A 79 -11.02 4.68 -14.30
C SER A 79 -10.59 3.48 -15.15
N PRO A 80 -10.52 3.57 -16.50
CA PRO A 80 -9.98 2.47 -17.32
C PRO A 80 -8.53 2.11 -16.99
N GLN A 81 -7.68 3.08 -16.64
CA GLN A 81 -6.31 2.80 -16.21
C GLN A 81 -6.30 2.06 -14.86
N MET A 82 -7.17 2.44 -13.92
CA MET A 82 -7.31 1.77 -12.62
C MET A 82 -7.79 0.32 -12.78
N GLU A 83 -8.82 0.08 -13.59
CA GLU A 83 -9.33 -1.27 -13.90
C GLU A 83 -8.25 -2.15 -14.53
N ASN A 84 -7.50 -1.60 -15.50
CA ASN A 84 -6.40 -2.32 -16.14
C ASN A 84 -5.29 -2.70 -15.15
N LEU A 85 -4.99 -1.81 -14.20
CA LEU A 85 -4.04 -2.08 -13.11
C LEU A 85 -4.53 -3.22 -12.22
N VAL A 86 -5.77 -3.15 -11.71
CA VAL A 86 -6.36 -4.21 -10.88
C VAL A 86 -6.36 -5.55 -11.62
N HIS A 87 -6.81 -5.54 -12.88
CA HIS A 87 -6.87 -6.74 -13.70
C HIS A 87 -5.48 -7.35 -13.92
N THR A 88 -4.47 -6.55 -14.27
CA THR A 88 -3.10 -7.01 -14.49
C THR A 88 -2.53 -7.64 -13.21
N TYR A 89 -2.62 -6.93 -12.08
CA TYR A 89 -2.01 -7.37 -10.83
C TYR A 89 -2.78 -8.49 -10.12
N SER A 90 -4.06 -8.71 -10.44
CA SER A 90 -4.83 -9.86 -9.92
C SER A 90 -4.24 -11.23 -10.30
N ARG A 91 -3.35 -11.27 -11.30
CA ARG A 91 -2.69 -12.47 -11.82
C ARG A 91 -1.23 -12.60 -11.40
N CYS A 92 -0.71 -11.62 -10.68
CA CYS A 92 0.69 -11.55 -10.30
C CYS A 92 0.93 -12.21 -8.94
N ASN A 93 2.06 -12.90 -8.78
CA ASN A 93 2.43 -13.55 -7.53
C ASN A 93 3.45 -12.69 -6.78
N ALA A 94 2.96 -11.78 -5.92
CA ALA A 94 3.81 -10.88 -5.16
C ALA A 94 4.78 -11.65 -4.25
N GLU A 95 6.07 -11.32 -4.32
CA GLU A 95 7.04 -11.76 -3.33
C GLU A 95 6.88 -10.99 -2.00
N ARG A 96 7.53 -11.48 -0.95
CA ARG A 96 7.58 -10.77 0.33
C ARG A 96 8.24 -9.40 0.14
N ALA A 97 7.69 -8.38 0.80
CA ALA A 97 8.28 -7.04 0.81
C ALA A 97 9.74 -7.10 1.29
N GLN A 98 10.64 -6.55 0.48
CA GLN A 98 12.02 -6.33 0.85
C GLN A 98 12.12 -4.93 1.46
N ILE A 99 12.57 -4.84 2.71
CA ILE A 99 12.73 -3.58 3.43
C ILE A 99 14.23 -3.31 3.56
N ASP A 100 14.63 -2.08 3.28
CA ASP A 100 16.03 -1.68 3.39
C ASP A 100 16.50 -1.64 4.86
N ARG A 101 17.82 -1.57 5.07
CA ARG A 101 18.40 -1.56 6.43
C ARG A 101 17.95 -0.36 7.26
N SER A 102 17.72 0.79 6.64
CA SER A 102 17.26 1.99 7.35
C SER A 102 15.77 1.96 7.69
N ARG A 103 15.03 0.97 7.17
CA ARG A 103 13.57 0.85 7.26
C ARG A 103 12.84 2.06 6.70
N ARG A 104 13.47 2.78 5.78
CA ARG A 104 12.90 3.93 5.09
C ARG A 104 12.28 3.54 3.78
N TYR A 105 12.82 2.53 3.11
CA TYR A 105 12.36 2.11 1.79
C TYR A 105 11.91 0.66 1.82
N ALA A 106 10.89 0.34 1.03
CA ALA A 106 10.49 -1.03 0.76
C ALA A 106 10.18 -1.23 -0.72
N VAL A 107 10.31 -2.47 -1.17
CA VAL A 107 9.93 -2.91 -2.51
C VAL A 107 9.11 -4.20 -2.41
N ILE A 108 7.98 -4.25 -3.10
CA ILE A 108 7.30 -5.50 -3.41
C ILE A 108 7.55 -5.77 -4.89
N ARG A 109 8.19 -6.89 -5.18
CA ARG A 109 8.51 -7.33 -6.54
C ARG A 109 7.80 -8.65 -6.85
N TYR A 110 7.95 -9.10 -8.08
CA TYR A 110 7.31 -10.29 -8.63
C TYR A 110 8.39 -11.18 -9.27
N PRO A 111 8.11 -12.49 -9.44
CA PRO A 111 8.97 -13.39 -10.18
C PRO A 111 9.41 -12.80 -11.52
N ILE A 112 10.66 -13.07 -11.90
CA ILE A 112 11.28 -12.39 -13.04
C ILE A 112 10.61 -12.71 -14.37
N ASP A 113 9.93 -13.84 -14.48
CA ASP A 113 9.15 -14.30 -15.62
C ASP A 113 7.77 -13.61 -15.72
N GLU A 114 7.27 -13.01 -14.64
CA GLU A 114 6.05 -12.19 -14.62
C GLU A 114 6.30 -10.78 -15.16
N ARG A 115 6.70 -10.68 -16.43
CA ARG A 115 7.18 -9.44 -17.06
C ARG A 115 6.16 -8.29 -17.08
N GLN A 116 4.88 -8.55 -16.86
CA GLN A 116 3.82 -7.53 -16.80
C GLN A 116 3.63 -6.94 -15.39
N CYS A 117 4.23 -7.57 -14.38
CA CYS A 117 4.09 -7.21 -12.97
C CYS A 117 5.32 -6.40 -12.53
N SER A 118 5.24 -5.08 -12.67
CA SER A 118 6.34 -4.21 -12.24
C SER A 118 6.42 -4.10 -10.72
N PRO A 119 7.60 -3.83 -10.13
CA PRO A 119 7.72 -3.68 -8.69
C PRO A 119 6.98 -2.44 -8.17
N TRP A 120 6.50 -2.52 -6.92
CA TRP A 120 5.92 -1.41 -6.16
C TRP A 120 6.95 -0.82 -5.21
N PHE A 121 7.04 0.51 -5.18
CA PHE A 121 7.99 1.25 -4.35
C PHE A 121 7.29 1.95 -3.19
N PHE A 122 7.89 1.88 -2.01
CA PHE A 122 7.33 2.45 -0.79
C PHE A 122 8.36 3.24 -0.01
N GLU A 123 7.92 4.36 0.56
CA GLU A 123 8.67 5.13 1.55
C GLU A 123 7.91 5.12 2.88
N SER A 124 8.65 4.93 3.97
CA SER A 124 8.14 5.05 5.34
C SER A 124 8.29 6.49 5.81
N PHE A 125 7.19 7.08 6.29
CA PHE A 125 7.15 8.39 6.92
C PHE A 125 6.40 8.28 8.25
N ASP A 126 7.01 8.74 9.35
CA ASP A 126 6.44 8.69 10.71
C ASP A 126 5.83 7.32 11.12
N GLY A 127 6.48 6.24 10.70
CA GLY A 127 6.07 4.86 11.01
C GLY A 127 4.97 4.29 10.12
N ALA A 128 4.52 5.03 9.11
CA ALA A 128 3.52 4.64 8.13
C ALA A 128 4.15 4.40 6.75
N TRP A 129 3.69 3.37 6.03
CA TRP A 129 4.18 3.07 4.68
C TRP A 129 3.31 3.72 3.61
N THR A 130 3.96 4.41 2.68
CA THR A 130 3.31 5.14 1.59
C THR A 130 3.88 4.73 0.24
N LEU A 131 3.07 4.79 -0.81
CA LEU A 131 3.44 4.47 -2.19
C LEU A 131 4.16 5.63 -2.85
N ASP A 132 5.34 5.34 -3.40
CA ASP A 132 6.15 6.28 -4.18
C ASP A 132 5.86 6.12 -5.67
N LEU A 133 4.63 6.49 -6.05
CA LEU A 133 4.16 6.41 -7.44
C LEU A 133 4.97 7.33 -8.37
N THR A 134 5.48 8.44 -7.85
CA THR A 134 6.31 9.38 -8.61
C THR A 134 7.63 8.74 -9.02
N MET A 135 8.32 8.03 -8.12
CA MET A 135 9.53 7.30 -8.51
C MET A 135 9.20 6.15 -9.45
N MET A 136 8.09 5.43 -9.25
CA MET A 136 7.66 4.38 -10.18
C MET A 136 7.44 4.94 -11.59
N GLN A 137 6.73 6.07 -11.73
CA GLN A 137 6.53 6.73 -13.03
C GLN A 137 7.86 7.18 -13.67
N ARG A 138 8.84 7.58 -12.87
CA ARG A 138 10.16 8.00 -13.39
C ARG A 138 11.01 6.81 -13.81
N ALA A 139 11.09 5.78 -12.98
CA ALA A 139 12.04 4.68 -13.12
C ALA A 139 11.51 3.54 -13.98
N ILE A 140 10.20 3.33 -14.08
CA ILE A 140 9.61 2.15 -14.74
C ILE A 140 9.03 2.55 -16.09
N ARG A 141 9.36 1.76 -17.11
CA ARG A 141 8.82 1.86 -18.47
C ARG A 141 8.19 0.55 -18.88
N PHE A 142 7.13 0.62 -19.67
CA PHE A 142 6.48 -0.54 -20.26
C PHE A 142 6.69 -0.53 -21.78
N GLY A 143 7.08 -1.68 -22.33
CA GLY A 143 7.18 -1.88 -23.78
C GLY A 143 5.83 -2.15 -24.44
N SER A 144 5.84 -2.40 -25.75
CA SER A 144 4.63 -2.71 -26.54
C SER A 144 3.92 -3.99 -26.12
N ASN A 145 4.62 -4.92 -25.46
CA ASN A 145 4.07 -6.14 -24.86
C ASN A 145 3.76 -6.00 -23.37
N ASN A 146 3.74 -4.77 -22.84
CA ASN A 146 3.63 -4.46 -21.41
C ASN A 146 4.71 -5.11 -20.53
N ALA A 147 5.86 -5.52 -21.11
CA ALA A 147 6.99 -5.94 -20.31
C ALA A 147 7.64 -4.71 -19.65
N TRP A 148 7.78 -4.73 -18.33
CA TRP A 148 8.39 -3.63 -17.60
C TRP A 148 9.91 -3.67 -17.71
N ARG A 149 10.55 -2.50 -17.70
CA ARG A 149 12.00 -2.31 -17.62
C ARG A 149 12.31 -1.08 -16.78
N PHE A 150 13.50 -1.02 -16.21
CA PHE A 150 14.00 0.23 -15.67
C PHE A 150 14.44 1.19 -16.77
N ASP A 151 14.24 2.48 -16.52
CA ASP A 151 14.83 3.56 -17.26
C ASP A 151 16.30 3.70 -16.83
N VAL A 152 17.23 3.29 -17.70
CA VAL A 152 18.67 3.16 -17.39
C VAL A 152 19.33 4.48 -16.97
N GLY A 153 18.72 5.63 -17.26
CA GLY A 153 19.21 6.95 -16.84
C GLY A 153 18.72 7.40 -15.47
N VAL A 154 17.79 6.67 -14.84
CA VAL A 154 17.15 7.08 -13.60
C VAL A 154 17.77 6.36 -12.40
N ARG A 155 18.34 7.14 -11.48
CA ARG A 155 18.80 6.63 -10.18
C ARG A 155 17.66 6.68 -9.18
N HIS A 156 17.52 5.63 -8.38
CA HIS A 156 16.49 5.52 -7.34
C HIS A 156 17.01 4.75 -6.11
N PRO A 157 16.45 5.00 -4.91
CA PRO A 157 16.93 4.39 -3.66
C PRO A 157 16.60 2.89 -3.56
N TYR A 158 15.70 2.39 -4.41
CA TYR A 158 15.16 1.03 -4.36
C TYR A 158 16.10 -0.08 -4.91
N GLN A 159 17.33 0.25 -5.34
CA GLN A 159 18.23 -0.70 -6.01
C GLN A 159 18.60 -1.92 -5.15
N TYR A 160 18.60 -1.77 -3.82
CA TYR A 160 18.96 -2.85 -2.89
C TYR A 160 18.07 -4.09 -3.06
N ALA A 161 16.80 -3.90 -3.43
CA ALA A 161 15.82 -4.97 -3.58
C ALA A 161 16.02 -5.84 -4.84
N PHE A 162 16.98 -5.46 -5.68
CA PHE A 162 17.31 -6.14 -6.93
C PHE A 162 18.78 -6.58 -6.96
N SER A 163 19.42 -6.69 -5.79
CA SER A 163 20.84 -7.06 -5.69
C SER A 163 21.12 -8.49 -6.17
N ASP A 164 20.11 -9.35 -6.20
CA ASP A 164 20.10 -10.71 -6.75
C ASP A 164 19.70 -10.77 -8.24
N TRP A 165 19.37 -9.65 -8.88
CA TRP A 165 19.03 -9.57 -10.31
C TRP A 165 20.10 -8.84 -11.11
N ALA A 166 20.18 -9.15 -12.40
CA ALA A 166 20.91 -8.39 -13.41
C ALA A 166 19.93 -7.59 -14.26
N PHE A 167 20.41 -6.62 -15.02
CA PHE A 167 19.60 -5.85 -15.97
C PHE A 167 20.37 -5.72 -17.28
N ASP A 168 19.68 -5.94 -18.41
CA ASP A 168 20.29 -5.75 -19.73
C ASP A 168 20.55 -4.26 -20.04
N SER A 169 21.19 -3.97 -21.16
CA SER A 169 21.51 -2.58 -21.57
C SER A 169 20.28 -1.69 -21.82
N ARG A 170 19.07 -2.26 -21.87
CA ARG A 170 17.79 -1.55 -22.02
C ARG A 170 17.01 -1.47 -20.70
N GLY A 171 17.53 -2.08 -19.62
CA GLY A 171 16.95 -2.08 -18.28
C GLY A 171 15.96 -3.22 -18.04
N PHE A 172 15.89 -4.24 -18.90
CA PHE A 172 15.06 -5.41 -18.63
C PHE A 172 15.77 -6.31 -17.59
N PRO A 173 15.08 -6.73 -16.50
CA PRO A 173 15.67 -7.64 -15.52
C PRO A 173 16.01 -9.00 -16.15
N GLN A 174 17.10 -9.57 -15.67
CA GLN A 174 17.62 -10.90 -15.98
C GLN A 174 17.94 -11.64 -14.69
N ALA A 175 17.73 -12.96 -14.69
CA ALA A 175 18.20 -13.79 -13.58
C ALA A 175 19.73 -13.72 -13.54
N LYS A 176 20.30 -13.66 -12.34
CA LYS A 176 21.74 -13.78 -12.15
C LYS A 176 22.19 -15.24 -12.18
#